data_AF-G0N2M8-F1
#
_entry.id   AF-G0N2M8-F1
#
_cell.length_a   1.000
_cell.length_b   1.000
_cell.length_c   1.000
_cell.angle_alpha   90.00
_cell.angle_beta   90.00
_cell.angle_gamma   90.00
#
_symmetry.space_group_name_H-M   'P 1'
#
loop_
_entity.id
_entity.type
_entity.pdbx_description
1 polymer ?
#
loop_
_entity_poly.entity_id
_entity_poly.type
_entity_poly.pdbx_seq_one_letter_code
_entity_poly.pdbx_strand_id
1 'polypeptide(L)'
;MLSIITKNCFLCVLQRVRHEYCDLYVYIIDSKWEDKVFKVCQYVVTSIEQHLPNATLGYSDPSTGSDVLSILELFLDNSQVPVCGSQLLILVKRYPNSQDISPIVARLRQHHAYVFFIVSNNNSGGSSPEILYNIATETNGFCGFQDEDKFSEVLITRAVFSMKKVQSAALGPSGMYPNLIYATNVRVSGKGSTILPPYDAKNVPITDIMLTLQDHGPLSSFQRFKLSWNNIDSDDSGNLDNSKSDVEKLYGNSTFYDPDALLFLDPVVYNITFEYEYSDTKSQVLQIRFYSH
;
A
#
# COMPACT_ATOMS: atom_id res chain seq x y z
N MET A 1 -21.19 -31.09 30.76
CA MET A 1 -20.42 -32.12 31.48
C MET A 1 -19.11 -32.26 30.72
N LEU A 2 -17.98 -31.89 31.38
CA LEU A 2 -16.57 -31.85 30.90
C LEU A 2 -16.27 -30.89 29.72
N SER A 3 -15.16 -30.14 29.66
CA SER A 3 -14.03 -29.89 30.57
C SER A 3 -13.20 -28.71 30.04
N ILE A 4 -12.55 -27.99 30.97
CA ILE A 4 -11.64 -26.84 30.84
C ILE A 4 -10.28 -27.24 30.23
N ILE A 5 -9.72 -26.42 29.32
CA ILE A 5 -8.28 -26.04 29.15
C ILE A 5 -8.25 -24.65 28.44
N THR A 6 -8.19 -23.51 29.14
CA THR A 6 -7.03 -22.58 29.33
C THR A 6 -6.05 -22.38 28.16
N LYS A 7 -5.91 -21.11 27.72
CA LYS A 7 -4.75 -20.43 27.07
C LYS A 7 -3.95 -21.21 26.01
N ASN A 8 -3.85 -20.68 24.79
CA ASN A 8 -2.59 -20.32 24.11
C ASN A 8 -2.78 -20.06 22.61
N CYS A 9 -2.09 -19.02 22.12
CA CYS A 9 -1.73 -18.70 20.74
C CYS A 9 -2.35 -19.53 19.61
N PHE A 10 -3.22 -18.91 18.81
CA PHE A 10 -3.35 -19.30 17.40
C PHE A 10 -2.35 -18.49 16.57
N LEU A 11 -1.15 -19.04 16.53
CA LEU A 11 -0.21 -18.87 15.42
C LEU A 11 -0.93 -19.39 14.18
N CYS A 12 -1.29 -18.52 13.23
CA CYS A 12 -1.83 -19.01 11.96
C CYS A 12 -0.71 -19.78 11.26
N VAL A 13 -0.86 -21.11 11.19
CA VAL A 13 0.10 -22.02 10.58
C VAL A 13 0.18 -21.70 9.10
N LEU A 14 1.29 -21.12 8.67
CA LEU A 14 1.65 -20.95 7.27
C LEU A 14 1.88 -22.36 6.69
N GLN A 15 0.83 -22.95 6.14
CA GLN A 15 0.91 -24.27 5.53
C GLN A 15 1.82 -24.17 4.31
N ARG A 16 2.94 -24.89 4.38
CA ARG A 16 3.96 -24.98 3.33
C ARG A 16 3.40 -25.78 2.15
N VAL A 17 2.60 -25.14 1.31
CA VAL A 17 2.32 -25.67 -0.03
C VAL A 17 3.62 -25.47 -0.83
N ARG A 18 4.42 -26.54 -0.91
CA ARG A 18 5.47 -26.65 -1.92
C ARG A 18 4.76 -26.65 -3.27
N HIS A 19 4.52 -25.48 -3.84
CA HIS A 19 4.55 -25.22 -5.29
C HIS A 19 4.10 -23.81 -5.71
N GLU A 20 3.75 -22.89 -4.80
CA GLU A 20 3.43 -21.51 -5.19
C GLU A 20 4.07 -20.47 -4.24
N TYR A 21 4.90 -19.61 -4.82
CA TYR A 21 5.71 -18.62 -4.13
C TYR A 21 4.96 -17.28 -4.01
N CYS A 22 4.17 -17.04 -2.96
CA CYS A 22 3.66 -15.69 -2.66
C CYS A 22 4.07 -15.26 -1.25
N ASP A 23 4.75 -14.12 -1.13
CA ASP A 23 5.22 -13.53 0.14
C ASP A 23 4.39 -12.28 0.49
N LEU A 24 3.08 -12.34 0.20
CA LEU A 24 2.10 -11.32 0.55
C LEU A 24 1.32 -11.75 1.80
N TYR A 25 1.33 -10.91 2.82
CA TYR A 25 0.58 -11.11 4.06
C TYR A 25 -0.50 -10.04 4.19
N VAL A 26 -1.73 -10.46 4.47
CA VAL A 26 -2.86 -9.55 4.66
C VAL A 26 -3.30 -9.53 6.12
N TYR A 27 -3.47 -8.33 6.67
CA TYR A 27 -4.00 -8.08 8.01
C TYR A 27 -5.22 -7.15 7.93
N ILE A 28 -6.21 -7.36 8.80
CA ILE A 28 -7.40 -6.51 8.90
C ILE A 28 -7.55 -6.08 10.37
N ILE A 29 -7.60 -4.78 10.62
CA ILE A 29 -7.53 -4.24 11.97
C ILE A 29 -8.78 -3.42 12.32
N ASP A 30 -9.62 -3.97 13.20
CA ASP A 30 -10.83 -3.28 13.72
C ASP A 30 -11.36 -3.77 15.09
N SER A 31 -10.88 -4.88 15.66
CA SER A 31 -11.49 -5.52 16.84
C SER A 31 -10.49 -5.91 17.94
N LYS A 32 -11.02 -6.21 19.14
CA LYS A 32 -10.28 -6.78 20.28
C LYS A 32 -9.82 -8.20 19.92
N TRP A 33 -8.65 -8.30 19.31
CA TRP A 33 -7.91 -9.53 19.01
C TRP A 33 -8.71 -10.64 18.31
N GLU A 34 -8.85 -10.48 17.00
CA GLU A 34 -9.07 -11.57 16.01
C GLU A 34 -8.21 -11.33 14.76
N ASP A 35 -6.97 -10.83 14.91
CA ASP A 35 -6.13 -10.53 13.75
C ASP A 35 -5.60 -11.83 13.14
N LYS A 36 -6.15 -12.20 11.98
CA LYS A 36 -5.75 -13.40 11.25
C LYS A 36 -4.76 -13.03 10.15
N VAL A 37 -3.59 -13.66 10.19
CA VAL A 37 -2.59 -13.61 9.10
C VAL A 37 -2.98 -14.61 8.04
N PHE A 38 -3.17 -14.17 6.80
CA PHE A 38 -3.37 -15.10 5.69
C PHE A 38 -2.28 -14.93 4.64
N LYS A 39 -1.69 -16.05 4.23
CA LYS A 39 -0.90 -16.15 3.01
C LYS A 39 -1.86 -16.38 1.85
N VAL A 40 -1.94 -15.44 0.92
CA VAL A 40 -2.93 -15.52 -0.14
C VAL A 40 -2.29 -15.50 -1.53
N CYS A 41 -2.32 -16.65 -2.22
CA CYS A 41 -1.78 -16.79 -3.58
C CYS A 41 -2.83 -16.59 -4.68
N GLN A 42 -4.09 -16.97 -4.45
CA GLN A 42 -5.18 -16.84 -5.43
C GLN A 42 -6.43 -16.36 -4.68
N TYR A 43 -7.16 -15.38 -5.21
CA TYR A 43 -8.40 -14.83 -4.60
C TYR A 43 -8.25 -14.03 -3.30
N VAL A 44 -7.41 -12.98 -3.30
CA VAL A 44 -7.22 -12.08 -2.13
C VAL A 44 -8.52 -11.43 -1.69
N VAL A 45 -9.31 -10.90 -2.63
CA VAL A 45 -10.59 -10.25 -2.33
C VAL A 45 -11.54 -11.22 -1.63
N THR A 46 -11.77 -12.40 -2.20
CA THR A 46 -12.62 -13.43 -1.60
C THR A 46 -12.10 -13.89 -0.24
N SER A 47 -10.78 -14.04 -0.08
CA SER A 47 -10.18 -14.39 1.21
C SER A 47 -10.42 -13.30 2.25
N ILE A 48 -10.33 -12.03 1.89
CA ILE A 48 -10.60 -10.91 2.81
C ILE A 48 -12.08 -10.90 3.21
N GLU A 49 -12.98 -11.04 2.25
CA GLU A 49 -14.43 -11.07 2.47
C GLU A 49 -14.87 -12.21 3.40
N GLN A 50 -14.24 -13.38 3.28
CA GLN A 50 -14.53 -14.54 4.14
C GLN A 50 -13.96 -14.40 5.57
N HIS A 51 -13.06 -13.45 5.80
CA HIS A 51 -12.34 -13.29 7.06
C HIS A 51 -12.45 -11.86 7.63
N LEU A 52 -13.53 -11.15 7.32
CA LEU A 52 -13.80 -9.85 7.93
C LEU A 52 -13.85 -9.95 9.47
N PRO A 53 -13.40 -8.92 10.20
CA PRO A 53 -13.43 -8.90 11.65
C PRO A 53 -14.84 -9.12 12.20
N ASN A 54 -14.95 -9.88 13.28
CA ASN A 54 -16.21 -10.02 14.00
C ASN A 54 -16.58 -8.68 14.66
N ALA A 55 -17.61 -8.02 14.13
CA ALA A 55 -18.08 -6.71 14.61
C ALA A 55 -18.46 -6.71 16.11
N THR A 56 -18.83 -7.85 16.70
CA THR A 56 -19.17 -7.95 18.13
C THR A 56 -17.94 -7.81 19.05
N LEU A 57 -16.73 -7.98 18.50
CA LEU A 57 -15.47 -7.80 19.21
C LEU A 57 -14.91 -6.37 19.07
N GLY A 58 -15.68 -5.46 18.46
CA GLY A 58 -15.30 -4.06 18.33
C GLY A 58 -15.03 -3.38 19.69
N TYR A 59 -14.25 -2.30 19.66
CA TYR A 59 -14.07 -1.47 20.84
C TYR A 59 -15.27 -0.55 21.02
N SER A 60 -15.81 -0.52 22.23
CA SER A 60 -16.86 0.43 22.62
C SER A 60 -16.32 1.85 22.81
N ASP A 61 -15.02 1.98 23.07
CA ASP A 61 -14.36 3.27 23.30
C ASP A 61 -13.70 3.76 22.00
N PRO A 62 -14.15 4.90 21.43
CA PRO A 62 -13.56 5.45 20.22
C PRO A 62 -12.15 6.02 20.43
N SER A 63 -11.70 6.25 21.68
CA SER A 63 -10.33 6.70 21.97
C SER A 63 -9.30 5.57 21.93
N THR A 64 -9.75 4.32 21.92
CA THR A 64 -8.84 3.17 21.80
C THR A 64 -8.25 3.14 20.40
N GLY A 65 -6.92 3.19 20.31
CA GLY A 65 -6.20 3.05 19.04
C GLY A 65 -6.06 1.59 18.60
N SER A 66 -5.50 1.37 17.41
CA SER A 66 -5.19 0.04 16.91
C SER A 66 -3.85 -0.51 17.40
N ASP A 67 -3.76 -1.84 17.42
CA ASP A 67 -2.55 -2.61 17.77
C ASP A 67 -1.62 -2.85 16.56
N VAL A 68 -1.70 -2.00 15.52
CA VAL A 68 -0.96 -2.17 14.25
C VAL A 68 0.55 -2.29 14.43
N LEU A 69 1.15 -1.57 15.38
CA LEU A 69 2.60 -1.68 15.62
C LEU A 69 2.95 -3.02 16.27
N SER A 70 2.13 -3.49 17.21
CA SER A 70 2.29 -4.81 17.82
C SER A 70 2.21 -5.92 16.77
N ILE A 71 1.31 -5.79 15.80
CA ILE A 71 1.19 -6.73 14.66
C ILE A 71 2.46 -6.74 13.81
N LEU A 72 3.01 -5.56 13.49
CA LEU A 72 4.26 -5.46 12.74
C LEU A 72 5.43 -6.06 13.52
N GLU A 73 5.53 -5.85 14.84
CA GLU A 73 6.55 -6.47 15.69
C GLU A 73 6.42 -8.00 15.69
N LEU A 74 5.21 -8.51 15.88
CA LEU A 74 4.91 -9.95 15.84
C LEU A 74 5.29 -10.58 14.50
N PHE A 75 5.05 -9.87 13.39
CA PHE A 75 5.48 -10.32 12.06
C PHE A 75 7.01 -10.37 11.95
N LEU A 76 7.71 -9.32 12.41
CA LEU A 76 9.17 -9.23 12.31
C LEU A 76 9.90 -10.20 13.25
N ASP A 77 9.25 -10.63 14.34
CA ASP A 77 9.75 -11.67 15.25
C ASP A 77 9.48 -13.10 14.75
N ASN A 78 8.77 -13.24 13.63
CA ASN A 78 8.38 -14.54 13.09
C ASN A 78 9.59 -15.29 12.49
N SER A 79 9.81 -16.52 12.94
CA SER A 79 10.86 -17.41 12.42
C SER A 79 10.35 -18.52 11.48
N GLN A 80 9.05 -18.60 11.25
CA GLN A 80 8.41 -19.60 10.37
C GLN A 80 8.43 -19.22 8.90
N VAL A 81 8.46 -17.90 8.61
CA VAL A 81 8.55 -17.38 7.25
C VAL A 81 9.67 -16.37 7.10
N PRO A 82 10.22 -16.22 5.88
CA PRO A 82 11.19 -15.16 5.61
C PRO A 82 10.54 -13.79 5.85
N VAL A 83 11.11 -13.01 6.75
CA VAL A 83 10.72 -11.62 6.99
C VAL A 83 11.41 -10.70 5.97
N CYS A 84 12.63 -11.06 5.56
CA CYS A 84 13.43 -10.23 4.66
C CYS A 84 12.78 -10.10 3.28
N GLY A 85 12.62 -8.87 2.78
CA GLY A 85 12.01 -8.57 1.48
C GLY A 85 10.48 -8.72 1.45
N SER A 86 9.83 -8.86 2.61
CA SER A 86 8.38 -9.08 2.68
C SER A 86 7.57 -7.84 2.32
N GLN A 87 6.44 -8.07 1.65
CA GLN A 87 5.42 -7.08 1.35
C GLN A 87 4.21 -7.33 2.26
N LEU A 88 3.85 -6.33 3.06
CA LEU A 88 2.75 -6.41 4.01
C LEU A 88 1.58 -5.58 3.50
N LEU A 89 0.40 -6.17 3.35
CA LEU A 89 -0.85 -5.45 3.09
C LEU A 89 -1.67 -5.40 4.38
N ILE A 90 -2.00 -4.20 4.84
CA ILE A 90 -2.74 -4.01 6.09
C ILE A 90 -3.94 -3.10 5.82
N LEU A 91 -5.14 -3.66 6.02
CA LEU A 91 -6.38 -2.92 6.00
C LEU A 91 -6.64 -2.35 7.40
N VAL A 92 -6.80 -1.04 7.50
CA VAL A 92 -6.91 -0.35 8.78
C VAL A 92 -8.19 0.45 8.85
N LYS A 93 -9.08 0.10 9.76
CA LYS A 93 -10.29 0.90 10.06
C LYS A 93 -10.14 1.72 11.34
N ARG A 94 -9.30 1.28 12.28
CA ARG A 94 -8.98 1.98 13.53
C ARG A 94 -7.57 2.52 13.49
N TYR A 95 -7.40 3.81 13.71
CA TYR A 95 -6.08 4.44 13.71
C TYR A 95 -5.28 4.07 14.96
N PRO A 96 -3.94 4.01 14.88
CA PRO A 96 -3.12 3.97 16.08
C PRO A 96 -3.26 5.27 16.86
N ASN A 97 -2.88 5.23 18.13
CA ASN A 97 -2.66 6.45 18.92
C ASN A 97 -1.22 6.92 18.77
N SER A 98 -0.98 8.20 19.08
CA SER A 98 0.36 8.80 19.00
C SER A 98 1.39 7.98 19.78
N GLN A 99 2.44 7.53 19.10
CA GLN A 99 3.54 6.75 19.65
C GLN A 99 4.78 6.86 18.75
N ASP A 100 5.96 6.60 19.32
CA ASP A 100 7.22 6.62 18.57
C ASP A 100 7.29 5.44 17.60
N ILE A 101 7.44 5.74 16.30
CA ILE A 101 7.55 4.74 15.23
C ILE A 101 9.00 4.40 14.87
N SER A 102 9.98 5.11 15.44
CA SER A 102 11.39 4.94 15.09
C SER A 102 11.88 3.49 15.24
N PRO A 103 11.55 2.76 16.32
CA PRO A 103 11.99 1.38 16.48
C PRO A 103 11.43 0.44 15.40
N ILE A 104 10.13 0.54 15.11
CA ILE A 104 9.48 -0.36 14.16
C ILE A 104 9.92 -0.07 12.72
N VAL A 105 10.09 1.22 12.36
CA VAL A 105 10.63 1.63 11.06
C VAL A 105 12.06 1.12 10.86
N ALA A 106 12.91 1.22 11.88
CA ALA A 106 14.28 0.73 11.81
C ALA A 106 14.32 -0.79 11.55
N ARG A 107 13.47 -1.55 12.22
CA ARG A 107 13.38 -3.01 12.03
C ARG A 107 12.82 -3.38 10.65
N LEU A 108 11.79 -2.69 10.15
CA LEU A 108 11.25 -2.91 8.80
C LEU A 108 12.33 -2.65 7.74
N ARG A 109 13.07 -1.53 7.85
CA ARG A 109 14.19 -1.21 6.97
C ARG A 109 15.31 -2.25 7.03
N GLN A 110 15.67 -2.73 8.23
CA GLN A 110 16.68 -3.77 8.40
C GLN A 110 16.32 -5.07 7.66
N HIS A 111 15.02 -5.39 7.59
CA HIS A 111 14.52 -6.55 6.88
C HIS A 111 14.14 -6.25 5.42
N HIS A 112 14.40 -5.05 4.89
CA HIS A 112 13.91 -4.66 3.56
C HIS A 112 12.41 -4.93 3.37
N ALA A 113 11.63 -4.85 4.45
CA ALA A 113 10.20 -5.07 4.46
C ALA A 113 9.48 -3.74 4.34
N TYR A 114 8.42 -3.71 3.54
CA TYR A 114 7.62 -2.51 3.31
C TYR A 114 6.13 -2.80 3.42
N VAL A 115 5.39 -1.77 3.83
CA VAL A 115 4.00 -1.90 4.23
C VAL A 115 3.09 -1.08 3.31
N PHE A 116 2.07 -1.73 2.79
CA PHE A 116 0.93 -1.14 2.11
C PHE A 116 -0.21 -1.02 3.10
N PHE A 117 -0.54 0.20 3.48
CA PHE A 117 -1.73 0.50 4.26
C PHE A 117 -2.88 0.90 3.34
N ILE A 118 -4.01 0.26 3.54
CA ILE A 118 -5.31 0.67 3.02
C ILE A 118 -6.12 1.14 4.21
N VAL A 119 -6.35 2.44 4.30
CA VAL A 119 -6.90 3.08 5.48
C VAL A 119 -8.32 3.54 5.21
N SER A 120 -9.25 3.21 6.10
CA SER A 120 -10.65 3.63 5.96
C SER A 120 -10.79 5.12 6.26
N ASN A 121 -11.49 5.84 5.39
CA ASN A 121 -11.96 7.19 5.70
C ASN A 121 -13.01 7.19 6.83
N ASN A 122 -13.68 6.06 7.06
CA ASN A 122 -14.69 5.87 8.11
C ASN A 122 -14.06 5.26 9.37
N ASN A 123 -13.20 6.05 10.03
CA ASN A 123 -12.45 5.61 11.20
C ASN A 123 -13.37 5.09 12.33
N SER A 124 -13.05 3.94 12.92
CA SER A 124 -13.75 3.39 14.09
C SER A 124 -13.15 3.82 15.44
N GLY A 125 -11.94 4.41 15.45
CA GLY A 125 -11.36 5.05 16.63
C GLY A 125 -9.84 5.26 16.56
N GLY A 126 -9.25 5.73 17.65
CA GLY A 126 -7.87 6.24 17.65
C GLY A 126 -7.76 7.57 16.89
N SER A 127 -6.59 8.20 16.97
CA SER A 127 -6.45 9.62 16.59
C SER A 127 -5.31 9.96 15.64
N SER A 128 -4.41 9.01 15.33
CA SER A 128 -3.16 9.31 14.62
C SER A 128 -3.02 8.53 13.30
N PRO A 129 -3.81 8.83 12.25
CA PRO A 129 -3.64 8.21 10.93
C PRO A 129 -2.27 8.52 10.30
N GLU A 130 -1.65 9.64 10.65
CA GLU A 130 -0.32 10.05 10.18
C GLU A 130 0.78 9.03 10.51
N ILE A 131 0.61 8.25 11.58
CA ILE A 131 1.54 7.17 11.94
C ILE A 131 1.62 6.12 10.83
N LEU A 132 0.48 5.71 10.28
CA LEU A 132 0.41 4.72 9.20
C LEU A 132 1.10 5.26 7.95
N TYR A 133 0.80 6.51 7.61
CA TYR A 133 1.39 7.18 6.45
C TYR A 133 2.91 7.34 6.58
N ASN A 134 3.40 7.73 7.77
CA ASN A 134 4.82 7.88 8.04
C ASN A 134 5.56 6.54 7.96
N ILE A 135 5.01 5.46 8.53
CA ILE A 135 5.61 4.12 8.44
C ILE A 135 5.76 3.69 6.97
N ALA A 136 4.72 3.83 6.16
CA ALA A 136 4.78 3.52 4.73
C ALA A 136 5.82 4.39 4.01
N THR A 137 5.79 5.70 4.22
CA THR A 137 6.74 6.66 3.62
C THR A 137 8.17 6.28 3.94
N GLU A 138 8.45 5.98 5.21
CA GLU A 138 9.77 5.71 5.71
C GLU A 138 10.33 4.33 5.33
N THR A 139 9.47 3.41 4.91
CA THR A 139 9.87 2.04 4.53
C THR A 139 9.78 1.78 3.04
N ASN A 140 9.57 2.82 2.21
CA ASN A 140 9.27 2.71 0.77
C ASN A 140 7.96 1.97 0.46
N GLY A 141 7.09 1.79 1.47
CA GLY A 141 5.74 1.30 1.31
C GLY A 141 4.78 2.32 0.70
N PHE A 142 3.48 2.05 0.86
CA PHE A 142 2.40 2.87 0.31
C PHE A 142 1.27 3.01 1.33
N CYS A 143 0.60 4.16 1.40
CA CYS A 143 -0.54 4.38 2.29
C CYS A 143 -1.63 5.16 1.56
N GLY A 144 -2.73 4.49 1.24
CA GLY A 144 -3.91 5.10 0.62
C GLY A 144 -5.08 5.15 1.59
N PHE A 145 -5.82 6.25 1.59
CA PHE A 145 -7.10 6.38 2.29
C PHE A 145 -8.25 6.23 1.31
N GLN A 146 -9.28 5.47 1.70
CA GLN A 146 -10.39 5.10 0.82
C GLN A 146 -11.69 4.91 1.61
N ASP A 147 -12.82 5.08 0.92
CA ASP A 147 -14.14 4.70 1.45
C ASP A 147 -14.34 3.18 1.36
N GLU A 148 -14.90 2.56 2.40
CA GLU A 148 -14.95 1.09 2.56
C GLU A 148 -15.68 0.36 1.43
N ASP A 149 -16.68 1.00 0.83
CA ASP A 149 -17.44 0.47 -0.31
C ASP A 149 -16.58 0.31 -1.57
N LYS A 150 -15.37 0.88 -1.59
CA LYS A 150 -14.40 0.80 -2.69
C LYS A 150 -13.15 -0.01 -2.36
N PHE A 151 -13.06 -0.60 -1.16
CA PHE A 151 -11.89 -1.40 -0.75
C PHE A 151 -11.67 -2.60 -1.67
N SER A 152 -12.70 -3.41 -1.92
CA SER A 152 -12.59 -4.69 -2.65
C SER A 152 -12.42 -4.50 -4.16
N GLU A 153 -13.18 -3.58 -4.75
CA GLU A 153 -13.23 -3.40 -6.21
C GLU A 153 -11.97 -2.73 -6.76
N VAL A 154 -11.46 -1.71 -6.07
CA VAL A 154 -10.36 -0.89 -6.57
C VAL A 154 -9.09 -1.23 -5.80
N LEU A 155 -9.02 -0.84 -4.53
CA LEU A 155 -7.73 -0.63 -3.89
C LEU A 155 -7.04 -1.93 -3.49
N ILE A 156 -7.77 -2.92 -2.97
CA ILE A 156 -7.20 -4.25 -2.69
C ILE A 156 -6.74 -4.90 -3.98
N THR A 157 -7.55 -4.88 -5.04
CA THR A 157 -7.19 -5.47 -6.33
C THR A 157 -5.93 -4.82 -6.91
N ARG A 158 -5.83 -3.48 -6.84
CA ARG A 158 -4.65 -2.73 -7.30
C ARG A 158 -3.41 -3.03 -6.47
N ALA A 159 -3.48 -2.87 -5.15
CA ALA A 159 -2.36 -3.15 -4.26
C ALA A 159 -1.87 -4.59 -4.45
N VAL A 160 -2.79 -5.54 -4.54
CA VAL A 160 -2.49 -6.95 -4.80
C VAL A 160 -1.86 -7.14 -6.17
N PHE A 161 -2.32 -6.45 -7.22
CA PHE A 161 -1.72 -6.53 -8.55
C PHE A 161 -0.26 -6.06 -8.52
N SER A 162 0.03 -4.91 -7.90
CA SER A 162 1.38 -4.36 -7.78
C SER A 162 2.27 -5.14 -6.79
N MET A 163 1.70 -6.07 -6.00
CA MET A 163 2.45 -6.94 -5.07
C MET A 163 2.53 -8.40 -5.54
N LYS A 164 1.65 -8.85 -6.45
CA LYS A 164 1.58 -10.26 -6.85
C LYS A 164 2.39 -10.55 -8.08
N LYS A 165 3.05 -11.71 -8.04
CA LYS A 165 3.60 -12.37 -9.23
C LYS A 165 2.49 -12.55 -10.26
N VAL A 166 2.56 -11.76 -11.33
CA VAL A 166 1.69 -11.97 -12.47
C VAL A 166 2.34 -13.09 -13.30
N GLN A 167 1.94 -14.33 -13.04
CA GLN A 167 2.08 -15.39 -14.05
C GLN A 167 1.01 -15.15 -15.12
N SER A 168 1.24 -14.17 -15.99
CA SER A 168 0.40 -14.07 -17.18
C SER A 168 0.84 -15.16 -18.16
N ALA A 169 -0.12 -15.86 -18.76
CA ALA A 169 0.17 -16.81 -19.84
C ALA A 169 0.84 -16.12 -21.06
N ALA A 170 0.75 -14.79 -21.14
CA ALA A 170 1.37 -13.97 -22.17
C ALA A 170 2.88 -13.76 -21.99
N LEU A 171 3.42 -13.84 -20.76
CA LEU A 171 4.83 -13.54 -20.45
C LEU A 171 5.70 -14.81 -20.27
N GLY A 172 5.14 -15.99 -20.54
CA GLY A 172 5.87 -17.26 -20.50
C GLY A 172 6.21 -17.77 -19.08
N PRO A 173 6.97 -18.87 -18.97
CA PRO A 173 7.26 -19.54 -17.69
C PRO A 173 8.17 -18.74 -16.74
N SER A 174 8.68 -17.58 -17.18
CA SER A 174 9.62 -16.73 -16.46
C SER A 174 8.93 -15.64 -15.63
N GLY A 175 7.72 -15.92 -15.13
CA GLY A 175 6.80 -14.95 -14.51
C GLY A 175 7.49 -13.78 -13.80
N MET A 176 7.12 -12.57 -14.18
CA MET A 176 7.76 -11.37 -13.67
C MET A 176 7.31 -11.07 -12.23
N TYR A 177 8.29 -10.67 -11.44
CA TYR A 177 8.12 -10.29 -10.05
C TYR A 177 7.87 -8.78 -10.01
N PRO A 178 6.72 -8.29 -9.50
CA PRO A 178 6.60 -6.89 -9.17
C PRO A 178 7.49 -6.56 -8.00
N ASN A 179 8.66 -6.03 -8.36
CA ASN A 179 9.59 -5.43 -7.45
C ASN A 179 9.37 -3.93 -7.51
N LEU A 180 9.46 -3.28 -6.35
CA LEU A 180 9.57 -1.85 -6.29
C LEU A 180 10.93 -1.44 -6.89
N ILE A 181 10.89 -0.77 -8.04
CA ILE A 181 12.07 -0.39 -8.83
C ILE A 181 12.34 1.11 -8.81
N TYR A 182 11.32 1.90 -8.46
CA TYR A 182 11.41 3.33 -8.31
C TYR A 182 10.55 3.75 -7.13
N ALA A 183 11.16 4.46 -6.18
CA ALA A 183 10.47 4.96 -5.00
C ALA A 183 10.96 6.37 -4.71
N THR A 184 10.04 7.32 -4.69
CA THR A 184 10.33 8.69 -4.26
C THR A 184 9.24 9.22 -3.35
N ASN A 185 9.65 9.99 -2.35
CA ASN A 185 8.77 10.69 -1.44
C ASN A 185 8.99 12.18 -1.64
N VAL A 186 7.97 12.92 -2.08
CA VAL A 186 8.10 14.33 -2.44
C VAL A 186 7.23 15.21 -1.56
N ARG A 187 7.81 16.27 -1.01
CA ARG A 187 7.07 17.26 -0.23
C ARG A 187 6.58 18.38 -1.16
N VAL A 188 5.27 18.60 -1.18
CA VAL A 188 4.61 19.58 -2.07
C VAL A 188 3.64 20.45 -1.28
N SER A 189 3.31 21.64 -1.79
CA SER A 189 2.36 22.58 -1.18
C SER A 189 1.84 23.58 -2.21
N GLY A 190 0.55 23.89 -2.19
CA GLY A 190 -0.07 24.85 -3.11
C GLY A 190 -0.03 24.39 -4.56
N LYS A 191 0.47 25.24 -5.45
CA LYS A 191 0.61 24.94 -6.87
C LYS A 191 2.07 25.03 -7.29
N GLY A 192 2.55 24.05 -8.03
CA GLY A 192 3.94 24.05 -8.47
C GLY A 192 4.32 22.87 -9.32
N SER A 193 5.62 22.77 -9.58
CA SER A 193 6.26 21.68 -10.30
C SER A 193 7.57 21.34 -9.64
N THR A 194 7.94 20.07 -9.68
CA THR A 194 9.21 19.57 -9.14
C THR A 194 9.78 18.49 -10.04
N ILE A 195 11.11 18.39 -10.06
CA ILE A 195 11.84 17.35 -10.77
C ILE A 195 12.07 16.21 -9.79
N LEU A 196 11.66 15.00 -10.17
CA LEU A 196 11.89 13.80 -9.39
C LEU A 196 13.20 13.13 -9.85
N PRO A 197 13.75 12.18 -9.07
CA PRO A 197 14.85 11.36 -9.56
C PRO A 197 14.52 10.75 -10.93
N PRO A 198 15.49 10.64 -11.85
CA PRO A 198 15.24 10.02 -13.14
C PRO A 198 14.87 8.55 -12.96
N TYR A 199 14.02 8.04 -13.84
CA TYR A 199 13.65 6.63 -13.88
C TYR A 199 14.52 5.89 -14.89
N ASP A 200 15.26 4.88 -14.45
CA ASP A 200 16.09 4.04 -15.32
C ASP A 200 15.29 2.81 -15.80
N ALA A 201 14.74 2.89 -17.01
CA ALA A 201 13.93 1.83 -17.60
C ALA A 201 14.76 0.76 -18.35
N LYS A 202 16.11 0.86 -18.37
CA LYS A 202 16.99 0.00 -19.20
C LYS A 202 16.78 -1.50 -18.99
N ASN A 203 16.38 -1.91 -17.79
CA ASN A 203 16.18 -3.31 -17.44
C ASN A 203 14.72 -3.64 -17.10
N VAL A 204 13.80 -2.68 -17.27
CA VAL A 204 12.39 -2.85 -16.92
C VAL A 204 11.50 -2.24 -18.01
N PRO A 205 11.12 -3.05 -19.02
CA PRO A 205 10.34 -2.55 -20.16
C PRO A 205 8.87 -2.31 -19.83
N ILE A 206 8.36 -2.87 -18.73
CA ILE A 206 6.95 -2.82 -18.36
C ILE A 206 6.84 -2.38 -16.91
N THR A 207 6.10 -1.30 -16.69
CA THR A 207 6.07 -0.58 -15.41
C THR A 207 4.63 -0.28 -14.99
N ASP A 208 4.28 -0.59 -13.75
CA ASP A 208 3.06 -0.13 -13.09
C ASP A 208 3.36 1.08 -12.21
N ILE A 209 2.44 2.03 -12.10
CA ILE A 209 2.60 3.28 -11.33
C ILE A 209 1.52 3.39 -10.27
N MET A 210 1.94 3.60 -9.03
CA MET A 210 1.07 4.03 -7.95
C MET A 210 1.56 5.35 -7.36
N LEU A 211 0.65 6.27 -7.08
CA LEU A 211 0.97 7.51 -6.38
C LEU A 211 -0.11 7.95 -5.41
N THR A 212 0.28 8.55 -4.29
CA THR A 212 -0.66 9.22 -3.39
C THR A 212 -0.88 10.66 -3.83
N LEU A 213 -2.10 11.16 -3.64
CA LEU A 213 -2.54 12.52 -3.96
C LEU A 213 -2.45 13.47 -2.77
N GLN A 214 -2.50 12.94 -1.54
CA GLN A 214 -2.31 13.64 -0.28
C GLN A 214 -1.97 12.64 0.84
N ASP A 215 -1.44 13.12 1.97
CA ASP A 215 -0.94 12.28 3.07
C ASP A 215 -1.95 11.98 4.18
N HIS A 216 -3.20 12.35 3.97
CA HIS A 216 -4.30 12.18 4.92
C HIS A 216 -5.61 11.96 4.16
N GLY A 217 -6.54 11.20 4.73
CA GLY A 217 -7.91 11.06 4.22
C GLY A 217 -8.89 12.02 4.91
N PRO A 218 -10.06 12.27 4.32
CA PRO A 218 -10.46 11.95 2.94
C PRO A 218 -9.86 12.93 1.90
N LEU A 219 -9.98 12.62 0.60
CA LEU A 219 -9.54 13.48 -0.49
C LEU A 219 -10.21 14.86 -0.42
N SER A 220 -9.42 15.89 -0.11
CA SER A 220 -9.96 17.20 0.26
C SER A 220 -9.29 18.33 -0.51
N SER A 221 -7.98 18.52 -0.30
CA SER A 221 -7.22 19.65 -0.82
C SER A 221 -6.72 19.44 -2.25
N PHE A 222 -6.50 18.20 -2.67
CA PHE A 222 -6.04 17.86 -4.02
C PHE A 222 -6.93 18.45 -5.12
N GLN A 223 -6.34 19.06 -6.15
CA GLN A 223 -7.06 19.59 -7.33
C GLN A 223 -6.62 18.94 -8.64
N ARG A 224 -5.33 18.75 -8.86
CA ARG A 224 -4.76 18.14 -10.07
C ARG A 224 -3.34 17.68 -9.83
N PHE A 225 -2.93 16.62 -10.52
CA PHE A 225 -1.52 16.32 -10.72
C PHE A 225 -1.22 16.06 -12.19
N LYS A 226 0.03 16.26 -12.57
CA LYS A 226 0.59 15.75 -13.82
C LYS A 226 1.96 15.13 -13.58
N LEU A 227 2.06 13.82 -13.78
CA LEU A 227 3.32 13.08 -13.76
C LEU A 227 3.77 12.87 -15.20
N SER A 228 4.93 13.42 -15.60
CA SER A 228 5.45 13.27 -16.96
C SER A 228 6.79 12.52 -16.95
N TRP A 229 7.01 11.69 -17.96
CA TRP A 229 8.27 11.01 -18.23
C TRP A 229 8.72 11.37 -19.65
N ASN A 230 9.95 11.86 -19.79
CA ASN A 230 10.45 12.35 -21.08
C ASN A 230 11.87 11.87 -21.34
N ASN A 231 12.11 11.41 -22.56
CA ASN A 231 13.43 11.14 -23.11
C ASN A 231 13.42 11.51 -24.61
N ILE A 232 14.46 12.21 -25.08
CA ILE A 232 14.54 12.70 -26.48
C ILE A 232 14.75 11.59 -27.50
N ASP A 233 15.31 10.46 -27.06
CA ASP A 233 15.64 9.29 -27.88
C ASP A 233 14.54 8.20 -27.80
N SER A 234 13.39 8.48 -27.19
CA SER A 234 12.27 7.53 -27.04
C SER A 234 10.95 8.12 -27.49
N ASP A 235 10.21 7.33 -28.27
CA ASP A 235 8.84 7.65 -28.70
C ASP A 235 7.80 7.37 -27.58
N ASP A 236 8.20 6.72 -26.48
CA ASP A 236 7.33 6.35 -25.35
C ASP A 236 7.28 7.42 -24.23
N SER A 237 7.77 8.63 -24.51
CA SER A 237 7.58 9.79 -23.62
C SER A 237 6.10 10.11 -23.44
N GLY A 238 5.68 10.45 -22.23
CA GLY A 238 4.26 10.56 -21.90
C GLY A 238 3.97 11.25 -20.57
N ASN A 239 2.69 11.27 -20.21
CA ASN A 239 2.24 11.80 -18.93
C ASN A 239 0.91 11.20 -18.46
N LEU A 240 0.72 11.19 -17.14
CA LEU A 240 -0.55 10.99 -16.45
C LEU A 240 -1.01 12.36 -15.94
N ASP A 241 -2.19 12.82 -16.37
CA ASP A 241 -2.68 14.17 -16.07
C ASP A 241 -4.14 14.13 -15.65
N ASN A 242 -4.39 14.12 -14.34
CA ASN A 242 -5.71 13.89 -13.78
C ASN A 242 -6.10 14.98 -12.78
N SER A 243 -7.33 15.47 -12.91
CA SER A 243 -7.97 16.37 -11.94
C SER A 243 -8.63 15.61 -10.80
N LYS A 244 -9.01 16.32 -9.74
CA LYS A 244 -9.87 15.82 -8.66
C LYS A 244 -11.13 15.15 -9.22
N SER A 245 -11.77 15.77 -10.20
CA SER A 245 -12.99 15.23 -10.80
C SER A 245 -12.77 13.91 -11.56
N ASP A 246 -11.57 13.69 -12.10
CA ASP A 246 -11.23 12.44 -12.79
C ASP A 246 -10.99 11.33 -11.77
N VAL A 247 -10.28 11.64 -10.69
CA VAL A 247 -10.05 10.72 -9.56
C VAL A 247 -11.38 10.34 -8.89
N GLU A 248 -12.24 11.31 -8.58
CA GLU A 248 -13.53 11.05 -7.91
C GLU A 248 -14.45 10.16 -8.73
N LYS A 249 -14.46 10.30 -10.06
CA LYS A 249 -15.24 9.43 -10.95
C LYS A 249 -14.79 7.97 -10.92
N LEU A 250 -13.48 7.75 -10.80
CA LEU A 250 -12.90 6.40 -10.83
C LEU A 250 -12.88 5.76 -9.44
N TYR A 251 -12.52 6.54 -8.41
CA TYR A 251 -12.12 6.04 -7.10
C TYR A 251 -12.87 6.69 -5.92
N GLY A 252 -13.79 7.62 -6.16
CA GLY A 252 -14.48 8.36 -5.09
C GLY A 252 -13.50 9.22 -4.28
N ASN A 253 -13.61 9.20 -2.95
CA ASN A 253 -12.75 10.01 -2.05
C ASN A 253 -11.36 9.40 -1.78
N SER A 254 -10.81 8.72 -2.78
CA SER A 254 -9.49 8.09 -2.72
C SER A 254 -8.37 9.12 -2.61
N THR A 255 -7.38 8.87 -1.76
CA THR A 255 -6.15 9.69 -1.71
C THR A 255 -5.02 9.10 -2.53
N PHE A 256 -5.28 8.15 -3.43
CA PHE A 256 -4.29 7.57 -4.32
C PHE A 256 -4.80 7.46 -5.75
N TYR A 257 -3.87 7.29 -6.68
CA TYR A 257 -4.13 7.08 -8.09
C TYR A 257 -3.20 5.98 -8.64
N ASP A 258 -3.78 5.16 -9.49
CA ASP A 258 -3.16 4.08 -10.26
C ASP A 258 -3.88 4.11 -11.62
N PRO A 259 -3.19 4.21 -12.76
CA PRO A 259 -3.82 4.38 -14.06
C PRO A 259 -4.56 3.13 -14.59
N ASP A 260 -4.57 2.00 -13.86
CA ASP A 260 -5.06 0.70 -14.33
C ASP A 260 -4.42 0.30 -15.67
N ALA A 261 -3.15 0.65 -15.85
CA ALA A 261 -2.45 0.46 -17.11
C ALA A 261 -0.95 0.25 -16.87
N LEU A 262 -0.42 -0.79 -17.51
CA LEU A 262 1.01 -1.01 -17.62
C LEU A 262 1.60 -0.04 -18.65
N LEU A 263 2.67 0.65 -18.27
CA LEU A 263 3.47 1.45 -19.18
C LEU A 263 4.52 0.57 -19.84
N PHE A 264 4.52 0.58 -21.17
CA PHE A 264 5.58 0.00 -21.98
C PHE A 264 6.53 1.12 -22.36
N LEU A 265 7.78 1.01 -21.94
CA LEU A 265 8.77 2.06 -22.09
C LEU A 265 10.02 1.50 -22.77
N ASP A 266 10.58 2.26 -23.71
CA ASP A 266 11.91 2.00 -24.25
C ASP A 266 12.96 1.88 -23.13
N PRO A 267 14.02 1.07 -23.33
CA PRO A 267 15.07 0.84 -22.34
C PRO A 267 16.05 2.03 -22.24
N VAL A 268 15.55 3.20 -21.82
CA VAL A 268 16.28 4.45 -21.66
C VAL A 268 16.08 5.04 -20.26
N VAL A 269 16.75 6.15 -19.97
CA VAL A 269 16.56 6.88 -18.71
C VAL A 269 15.59 8.04 -18.95
N TYR A 270 14.44 8.04 -18.27
CA TYR A 270 13.44 9.10 -18.38
C TYR A 270 13.64 10.17 -17.32
N ASN A 271 13.57 11.43 -17.75
CA ASN A 271 13.44 12.55 -16.83
C ASN A 271 11.99 12.62 -16.34
N ILE A 272 11.82 12.62 -15.01
CA ILE A 272 10.51 12.60 -14.38
C ILE A 272 10.19 13.98 -13.78
N THR A 273 9.05 14.53 -14.15
CA THR A 273 8.54 15.80 -13.58
C THR A 273 7.16 15.59 -12.99
N PHE A 274 6.91 16.23 -11.86
CA PHE A 274 5.62 16.17 -11.17
C PHE A 274 5.08 17.58 -10.95
N GLU A 275 3.98 17.89 -11.61
CA GLU A 275 3.21 19.12 -11.42
C GLU A 275 2.02 18.82 -10.51
N TYR A 276 1.68 19.77 -9.65
CA TYR A 276 0.65 19.58 -8.64
C TYR A 276 -0.11 20.87 -8.37
N GLU A 277 -1.38 20.72 -7.98
CA GLU A 277 -2.25 21.81 -7.58
C GLU A 277 -3.13 21.37 -6.40
N TYR A 278 -3.09 22.15 -5.33
CA TYR A 278 -3.90 22.02 -4.13
C TYR A 278 -4.69 23.30 -3.87
N SER A 279 -5.85 23.19 -3.23
CA SER A 279 -6.70 24.33 -2.85
C SER A 279 -6.16 25.14 -1.67
N ASP A 280 -5.19 24.58 -0.94
CA ASP A 280 -4.54 25.22 0.21
C ASP A 280 -3.01 25.11 0.12
N THR A 281 -2.32 25.69 1.11
CA THR A 281 -0.86 25.67 1.20
C THR A 281 -0.35 24.68 2.25
N LYS A 282 -1.19 23.76 2.74
CA LYS A 282 -0.77 22.73 3.69
C LYS A 282 0.17 21.77 2.96
N SER A 283 1.37 21.60 3.52
CA SER A 283 2.34 20.66 2.98
C SER A 283 1.77 19.24 2.97
N GLN A 284 1.97 18.55 1.87
CA GLN A 284 1.72 17.12 1.70
C GLN A 284 3.06 16.42 1.47
N VAL A 285 3.24 15.21 2.00
CA VAL A 285 4.27 14.29 1.50
C VAL A 285 3.59 13.28 0.58
N LEU A 286 4.05 13.13 -0.65
CA LEU A 286 3.48 12.17 -1.60
C LEU A 286 4.43 11.00 -1.80
N GLN A 287 3.86 9.81 -1.88
CA GLN A 287 4.55 8.57 -2.22
C GLN A 287 4.31 8.27 -3.71
N ILE A 288 5.38 8.17 -4.49
CA ILE A 288 5.33 7.78 -5.90
C ILE A 288 6.15 6.49 -6.04
N ARG A 289 5.55 5.45 -6.61
CA ARG A 289 6.08 4.08 -6.65
C ARG A 289 5.89 3.49 -8.02
N PHE A 290 6.97 2.98 -8.62
CA PHE A 290 6.88 2.18 -9.84
C PHE A 290 7.27 0.73 -9.56
N TYR A 291 6.53 -0.21 -10.15
CA TYR A 291 6.74 -1.65 -10.00
C TYR A 291 7.04 -2.29 -11.35
N SER A 292 7.97 -3.26 -11.40
CA SER A 292 8.30 -4.01 -12.63
C SER A 292 7.26 -5.09 -12.93
N HIS A 293 6.76 -5.24 -14.16
CA HIS A 293 5.75 -6.26 -14.48
C HIS A 293 6.07 -7.13 -15.67
#